data_AF-A0A0B6SAS9-F1
#
_entry.id   AF-A0A0B6SAS9-F1
#
_cell.length_a   1.000
_cell.length_b   1.000
_cell.length_c   1.000
_cell.angle_alpha   90.00
_cell.angle_beta   90.00
_cell.angle_gamma   90.00
#
_symmetry.space_group_name_H-M   'P 1'
#
loop_
_entity.id
_entity.type
_entity.pdbx_description
1 polymer ?
#
loop_
_entity_poly.entity_id
_entity_poly.type
_entity_poly.pdbx_seq_one_letter_code
_entity_poly.pdbx_strand_id
1 'polypeptide(L)'
;MIELDQLTKTFSQKDGQPVRAVDSVSLTVPEGEICVFLGPSGCGKTTTLKMINRLITPTSGRVLIGGEDTTSLNEVDLRRRIGYVIQQIGLFPNMTIEENITVVPRLLGWDRKRCKERATELMSMVALDPKLYLKRYPRELSGGQQQRIGVVRALAADPPVLLMDEPFGAVDPINRESIQNEFFQMQRQLKKTVIMVSHDIDEAIKLGDRVAVFRRGKLVQYDHPDTLLAHPRDEFVGQFVGQDSTLKRLLLVKAGDAAAQPPTARADTPLAEAFSIMDDNDSRYLTVVDDARHALGFVARRVARGATGTCGERLSEFPATVSSEDNLRIVLSKMYQYRSSWMPVLDGDGAYLGEVTQDSIADYLSSGRSRQQTGQPPRVVTA
;
A
#
# COMPACT_ATOMS: atom_id res chain seq x y z
N MET A 1 2.89 15.19 7.93
CA MET A 1 4.14 15.28 7.14
C MET A 1 5.37 15.08 8.04
N ILE A 2 6.37 14.33 7.56
CA ILE A 2 7.67 14.10 8.22
C ILE A 2 8.78 14.45 7.24
N GLU A 3 9.79 15.19 7.67
CA GLU A 3 10.93 15.59 6.83
C GLU A 3 12.24 15.26 7.51
N LEU A 4 13.15 14.63 6.75
CA LEU A 4 14.53 14.38 7.14
C LEU A 4 15.43 15.27 6.28
N ASP A 5 16.28 16.06 6.93
CA ASP A 5 17.21 16.97 6.27
C ASP A 5 18.64 16.61 6.66
N GLN A 6 19.39 16.04 5.70
CA GLN A 6 20.79 15.63 5.84
C GLN A 6 21.06 14.80 7.10
N LEU A 7 20.10 13.96 7.47
CA LEU A 7 20.11 13.24 8.74
C LEU A 7 21.27 12.25 8.79
N THR A 8 22.10 12.36 9.83
CA THR A 8 23.34 11.59 9.96
C THR A 8 23.49 11.04 11.37
N LYS A 9 23.92 9.78 11.47
CA LYS A 9 24.32 9.16 12.72
C LYS A 9 25.65 8.43 12.59
N THR A 10 26.61 8.85 13.41
CA THR A 10 27.87 8.16 13.61
C THR A 10 27.89 7.52 14.99
N PHE A 11 28.29 6.25 15.05
CA PHE A 11 28.61 5.53 16.29
C PHE A 11 30.11 5.30 16.38
N SER A 12 30.66 5.29 17.60
CA SER A 12 32.03 4.86 17.83
C SER A 12 32.06 3.36 18.11
N GLN A 13 32.86 2.61 17.35
CA GLN A 13 33.11 1.20 17.62
C GLN A 13 34.04 1.01 18.83
N LYS A 14 34.17 -0.24 19.30
CA LYS A 14 35.01 -0.59 20.48
C LYS A 14 36.49 -0.25 20.29
N ASP A 15 36.96 -0.25 19.05
CA ASP A 15 38.32 0.13 18.63
C ASP A 15 38.48 1.63 18.38
N GLY A 16 37.43 2.43 18.64
CA GLY A 16 37.41 3.88 18.42
C GLY A 16 37.10 4.31 16.99
N GLN A 17 36.95 3.37 16.04
CA GLN A 17 36.66 3.73 14.65
C GLN A 17 35.22 4.24 14.50
N PRO A 18 35.00 5.38 13.81
CA PRO A 18 33.66 5.89 13.58
C PRO A 18 32.95 5.10 12.48
N VAL A 19 31.72 4.66 12.76
CA VAL A 19 30.82 4.04 11.79
C VAL A 19 29.63 4.94 11.54
N ARG A 20 29.49 5.42 10.31
CA ARG A 20 28.29 6.12 9.84
C ARG A 20 27.19 5.09 9.57
N ALA A 21 26.30 4.92 10.55
CA ALA A 21 25.14 4.06 10.42
C ALA A 21 24.05 4.70 9.55
N VAL A 22 23.98 6.03 9.53
CA VAL A 22 23.13 6.82 8.63
C VAL A 22 23.97 7.99 8.14
N ASP A 23 23.99 8.23 6.83
CA ASP A 23 24.87 9.19 6.17
C ASP A 23 24.06 10.13 5.27
N SER A 24 23.80 11.34 5.77
CA SER A 24 23.20 12.45 5.02
C SER A 24 21.86 12.13 4.34
N VAL A 25 20.98 11.41 5.04
CA VAL A 25 19.69 10.98 4.49
C VAL A 25 18.70 12.14 4.47
N SER A 26 18.17 12.44 3.28
CA SER A 26 17.14 13.46 3.08
C SER A 26 15.93 12.86 2.35
N LEU A 27 14.74 13.05 2.92
CA LEU A 27 13.46 12.64 2.32
C LEU A 27 12.30 13.35 3.01
N THR A 28 11.15 13.41 2.34
CA THR A 28 9.91 13.96 2.89
C THR A 28 8.79 12.96 2.72
N VAL A 29 8.15 12.57 3.80
CA VAL A 29 6.94 11.73 3.80
C VAL A 29 5.71 12.65 3.91
N PRO A 30 4.88 12.73 2.85
CA PRO A 30 3.64 13.50 2.88
C PRO A 30 2.67 13.04 3.96
N GLU A 31 1.73 13.91 4.32
CA GLU A 31 0.73 13.57 5.31
C GLU A 31 -0.23 12.50 4.80
N GLY A 32 -0.53 11.51 5.66
CA GLY A 32 -1.44 10.42 5.32
C GLY A 32 -0.86 9.33 4.42
N GLU A 33 0.38 9.48 3.95
CA GLU A 33 1.09 8.46 3.16
C GLU A 33 1.80 7.44 4.04
N ILE A 34 1.97 6.23 3.49
CA ILE A 34 2.80 5.16 4.03
C ILE A 34 4.14 5.15 3.29
N CYS A 35 5.22 5.43 4.02
CA CYS A 35 6.58 5.29 3.54
C CYS A 35 7.23 4.01 4.12
N VAL A 36 7.68 3.12 3.24
CA VAL A 36 8.38 1.89 3.65
C VAL A 36 9.88 2.04 3.44
N PHE A 37 10.64 1.86 4.51
CA PHE A 37 12.10 1.77 4.48
C PHE A 37 12.50 0.34 4.19
N LEU A 38 13.17 0.14 3.05
CA LEU A 38 13.67 -1.14 2.57
C LEU A 38 15.18 -1.19 2.55
N GLY A 39 15.75 -2.39 2.64
CA GLY A 39 17.17 -2.64 2.45
C GLY A 39 17.70 -3.76 3.34
N PRO A 40 18.96 -4.18 3.18
CA PRO A 40 19.56 -5.25 3.97
C PRO A 40 19.62 -4.95 5.47
N SER A 41 19.82 -5.99 6.29
CA SER A 41 20.10 -5.82 7.71
C SER A 41 21.34 -4.93 7.93
N GLY A 42 21.27 -4.04 8.92
CA GLY A 42 22.37 -3.12 9.26
C GLY A 42 22.56 -1.93 8.31
N CYS A 43 21.68 -1.69 7.33
CA CYS A 43 21.84 -0.55 6.41
C CYS A 43 21.38 0.81 6.95
N GLY A 44 20.88 0.89 8.19
CA GLY A 44 20.53 2.15 8.86
C GLY A 44 19.03 2.41 9.10
N LYS A 45 18.11 1.58 8.56
CA LYS A 45 16.65 1.79 8.64
C LYS A 45 16.12 2.04 10.06
N THR A 46 16.35 1.08 10.96
CA THR A 46 15.94 1.16 12.37
C THR A 46 16.63 2.31 13.10
N THR A 47 17.88 2.63 12.75
CA THR A 47 18.58 3.79 13.31
C THR A 47 17.91 5.09 12.88
N THR A 48 17.55 5.23 11.61
CA THR A 48 16.77 6.36 11.09
C THR A 48 15.43 6.48 11.80
N LEU A 49 14.67 5.38 11.93
CA LEU A 49 13.39 5.36 12.64
C LEU A 49 13.51 5.80 14.10
N LYS A 50 14.54 5.32 14.81
CA LYS A 50 14.85 5.70 16.20
C LYS A 50 15.28 7.16 16.33
N MET A 51 15.92 7.74 15.32
CA MET A 51 16.24 9.17 15.29
C MET A 51 14.99 10.03 15.12
N ILE A 52 14.03 9.60 14.30
CA ILE A 52 12.74 10.31 14.13
C ILE A 52 12.00 10.37 15.46
N ASN A 53 11.96 9.26 16.21
CA ASN A 53 11.35 9.20 17.54
C ASN A 53 12.22 9.81 18.67
N ARG A 54 13.39 10.38 18.33
CA ARG A 54 14.43 10.82 19.28
C ARG A 54 14.78 9.81 20.37
N LEU A 55 14.73 8.51 20.08
CA LEU A 55 15.34 7.48 20.93
C LEU A 55 16.87 7.46 20.78
N ILE A 56 17.35 7.92 19.64
CA ILE A 56 18.77 8.14 19.35
C ILE A 56 18.89 9.58 18.86
N THR A 57 19.74 10.38 19.48
CA THR A 57 20.03 11.74 18.99
C THR A 57 20.87 11.66 17.71
N PRO A 58 20.49 12.37 16.63
CA PRO A 58 21.32 12.50 15.43
C PRO A 58 22.70 13.06 15.76
N THR A 59 23.71 12.71 14.97
CA THR A 59 25.02 13.38 15.02
C THR A 59 24.95 14.75 14.31
N SER A 60 24.21 14.82 13.20
CA SER A 60 23.92 16.06 12.47
C SER A 60 22.66 15.89 11.63
N GLY A 61 22.20 16.98 11.02
CA GLY A 61 20.94 17.03 10.29
C GLY A 61 19.73 17.23 11.20
N ARG A 62 18.55 17.30 10.61
CA ARG A 62 17.30 17.63 11.30
C ARG A 62 16.19 16.64 10.97
N VAL A 63 15.26 16.51 11.90
CA VAL A 63 13.98 15.83 11.69
C VAL A 63 12.88 16.84 12.01
N LEU A 64 11.99 17.07 11.05
CA LEU A 64 10.82 17.91 11.23
C LEU A 64 9.56 17.04 11.19
N ILE A 65 8.62 17.30 12.11
CA ILE A 65 7.32 16.64 12.13
C ILE A 65 6.25 17.74 12.15
N GLY A 66 5.40 17.76 11.13
CA GLY A 66 4.41 18.84 10.97
C GLY A 66 5.04 20.24 10.80
N GLY A 67 6.27 20.31 10.26
CA GLY A 67 7.02 21.55 10.08
C GLY A 67 7.79 22.02 11.32
N GLU A 68 7.68 21.33 12.46
CA GLU A 68 8.41 21.66 13.69
C GLU A 68 9.65 20.77 13.83
N ASP A 69 10.82 21.38 14.11
CA ASP A 69 12.06 20.64 14.39
C ASP A 69 11.94 19.87 15.71
N THR A 70 12.18 18.57 15.64
CA THR A 70 12.06 17.69 16.82
C THR A 70 13.11 17.99 17.89
N THR A 71 14.23 18.66 17.57
CA THR A 71 15.29 18.99 18.54
C THR A 71 14.87 20.06 19.55
N SER A 72 13.97 20.98 19.19
CA SER A 72 13.42 22.00 20.09
C SER A 72 12.34 21.46 21.03
N LEU A 73 11.85 20.24 20.81
CA LEU A 73 10.77 19.63 21.59
C LEU A 73 11.30 18.85 22.81
N ASN A 74 10.47 18.76 23.84
CA ASN A 74 10.68 17.80 24.93
C ASN A 74 10.50 16.37 24.40
N GLU A 75 11.44 15.47 24.70
CA GLU A 75 11.43 14.09 24.18
C GLU A 75 10.21 13.28 24.62
N VAL A 76 9.73 13.49 25.85
CA VAL A 76 8.57 12.76 26.37
C VAL A 76 7.30 13.20 25.66
N ASP A 77 7.13 14.51 25.45
CA ASP A 77 5.96 15.04 24.76
C ASP A 77 5.96 14.68 23.28
N LEU A 78 7.14 14.71 22.63
CA LEU A 78 7.31 14.22 21.26
C LEU A 78 6.87 12.76 21.14
N ARG A 79 7.39 11.87 22.00
CA ARG A 79 7.07 10.44 21.97
C ARG A 79 5.61 10.13 22.29
N ARG A 80 4.93 10.98 23.07
CA ARG A 80 3.48 10.84 23.32
C ARG A 80 2.63 11.21 22.10
N ARG A 81 3.16 12.03 21.17
CA ARG A 81 2.51 12.42 19.91
C ARG A 81 2.83 11.46 18.75
N ILE A 82 3.70 10.48 18.96
CA ILE A 82 4.10 9.50 17.95
C ILE A 82 3.67 8.11 18.41
N GLY A 83 2.92 7.40 17.57
CA GLY A 83 2.71 5.97 17.75
C GLY A 83 3.99 5.24 17.38
N TYR A 84 4.51 4.37 18.26
CA TYR A 84 5.72 3.60 18.01
C TYR A 84 5.46 2.10 18.18
N VAL A 85 5.50 1.35 17.08
CA VAL A 85 5.43 -0.11 17.06
C VAL A 85 6.86 -0.64 16.99
N ILE A 86 7.25 -1.43 17.97
CA ILE A 86 8.61 -1.95 18.09
C ILE A 86 8.69 -3.35 17.48
N GLN A 87 9.89 -3.79 17.12
CA GLN A 87 10.13 -5.09 16.47
C GLN A 87 9.65 -6.28 17.30
N GLN A 88 9.73 -6.18 18.62
CA GLN A 88 9.08 -7.14 19.52
C GLN A 88 7.68 -6.65 19.89
N ILE A 89 6.73 -7.55 20.13
CA ILE A 89 5.36 -7.22 20.55
C ILE A 89 5.29 -6.10 21.62
N GLY A 90 6.23 -6.11 22.57
CA GLY A 90 6.47 -4.99 23.47
C GLY A 90 5.35 -4.70 24.46
N LEU A 91 4.43 -5.64 24.69
CA LEU A 91 3.34 -5.53 25.64
C LEU A 91 3.82 -5.77 27.07
N PHE A 92 3.20 -5.07 28.04
CA PHE A 92 3.44 -5.25 29.45
C PHE A 92 2.77 -6.56 29.92
N PRO A 93 3.53 -7.57 30.37
CA PRO A 93 2.99 -8.90 30.67
C PRO A 93 2.13 -8.93 31.93
N ASN A 94 2.32 -7.96 32.83
CA ASN A 94 1.60 -7.78 34.08
C ASN A 94 0.38 -6.85 33.95
N MET A 95 0.03 -6.44 32.74
CA MET A 95 -1.15 -5.62 32.44
C MET A 95 -2.11 -6.40 31.56
N THR A 96 -3.40 -6.17 31.73
CA THR A 96 -4.44 -6.63 30.81
C THR A 96 -4.28 -5.98 29.43
N ILE A 97 -4.98 -6.50 28.42
CA ILE A 97 -5.00 -5.91 27.08
C ILE A 97 -5.57 -4.48 27.11
N GLU A 98 -6.65 -4.23 27.84
CA GLU A 98 -7.21 -2.88 28.04
C GLU A 98 -6.17 -1.94 28.64
N GLU A 99 -5.46 -2.36 29.69
CA GLU A 99 -4.43 -1.55 30.33
C GLU A 99 -3.24 -1.28 29.41
N ASN A 100 -2.83 -2.27 28.63
CA ASN A 100 -1.78 -2.15 27.61
C ASN A 100 -2.14 -1.10 26.56
N ILE A 101 -3.35 -1.19 25.99
CA ILE A 101 -3.82 -0.24 24.97
C ILE A 101 -3.90 1.18 25.55
N THR A 102 -4.38 1.31 26.78
CA THR A 102 -4.68 2.61 27.40
C THR A 102 -3.51 3.25 28.14
N VAL A 103 -2.28 2.71 28.06
CA VAL A 103 -1.10 3.29 28.74
C VAL A 103 -0.89 4.76 28.35
N VAL A 104 -0.78 5.07 27.05
CA VAL A 104 -0.51 6.43 26.59
C VAL A 104 -1.71 7.37 26.81
N PRO A 105 -2.96 6.99 26.48
CA PRO A 105 -4.14 7.79 26.84
C PRO A 105 -4.20 8.20 28.31
N ARG A 106 -3.89 7.27 29.24
CA ARG A 106 -3.85 7.57 30.68
C ARG A 106 -2.74 8.57 31.03
N LEU A 107 -1.56 8.45 30.42
CA LEU A 107 -0.46 9.42 30.60
C LEU A 107 -0.80 10.81 30.05
N LEU A 108 -1.71 10.89 29.07
CA LEU A 108 -2.26 12.14 28.55
C LEU A 108 -3.46 12.67 29.36
N GLY A 109 -3.80 12.02 30.47
CA GLY A 109 -4.86 12.46 31.37
C GLY A 109 -6.29 12.15 30.88
N TRP A 110 -6.47 11.23 29.93
CA TRP A 110 -7.81 10.82 29.51
C TRP A 110 -8.53 10.11 30.65
N ASP A 111 -9.84 10.35 30.77
CA ASP A 111 -10.65 9.68 31.76
C ASP A 111 -10.84 8.19 31.41
N ARG A 112 -11.25 7.40 32.41
CA ARG A 112 -11.38 5.94 32.30
C ARG A 112 -12.43 5.53 31.26
N LYS A 113 -13.53 6.28 31.14
CA LYS A 113 -14.61 5.95 30.20
C LYS A 113 -14.12 6.13 28.77
N ARG A 114 -13.51 7.28 28.46
CA ARG A 114 -12.90 7.57 27.15
C ARG A 114 -11.81 6.55 26.78
N CYS A 115 -10.95 6.18 27.72
CA CYS A 115 -9.93 5.15 27.49
C CYS A 115 -10.54 3.80 27.07
N LYS A 116 -11.59 3.36 27.77
CA LYS A 116 -12.26 2.08 27.51
C LYS A 116 -13.02 2.07 26.18
N GLU A 117 -13.69 3.17 25.85
CA GLU A 117 -14.37 3.34 24.57
C GLU A 117 -13.36 3.26 23.41
N ARG A 118 -12.24 4.00 23.52
CA ARG A 118 -11.17 3.97 22.51
C ARG A 118 -10.54 2.58 22.36
N ALA A 119 -10.29 1.89 23.47
CA ALA A 119 -9.74 0.53 23.41
C ALA A 119 -10.71 -0.44 22.73
N THR A 120 -12.01 -0.29 22.99
CA THR A 120 -13.07 -1.11 22.37
C THR A 120 -13.15 -0.86 20.87
N GLU A 121 -13.15 0.41 20.46
CA GLU A 121 -13.17 0.84 19.05
C GLU A 121 -12.00 0.24 18.26
N LEU A 122 -10.77 0.41 18.76
CA LEU A 122 -9.58 -0.05 18.06
C LEU A 122 -9.47 -1.59 17.99
N MET A 123 -9.93 -2.29 19.02
CA MET A 123 -10.01 -3.75 19.03
C MET A 123 -10.94 -4.27 17.93
N SER A 124 -12.09 -3.62 17.74
CA SER A 124 -13.01 -3.94 16.64
C SER A 124 -12.37 -3.72 15.26
N MET A 125 -11.55 -2.67 15.09
CA MET A 125 -10.85 -2.41 13.83
C MET A 125 -9.83 -3.49 13.45
N VAL A 126 -9.26 -4.20 14.43
CA VAL A 126 -8.32 -5.33 14.19
C VAL A 126 -9.00 -6.71 14.28
N ALA A 127 -10.32 -6.76 14.12
CA ALA A 127 -11.11 -7.97 14.16
C ALA A 127 -10.91 -8.81 15.44
N LEU A 128 -10.67 -8.16 16.59
CA LEU A 128 -10.61 -8.82 17.90
C LEU A 128 -11.80 -8.40 18.76
N ASP A 129 -12.61 -9.36 19.21
CA ASP A 129 -13.78 -9.07 20.05
C ASP A 129 -13.37 -8.43 21.39
N PRO A 130 -13.71 -7.14 21.63
CA PRO A 130 -13.33 -6.46 22.85
C PRO A 130 -13.84 -7.16 24.12
N LYS A 131 -15.02 -7.80 24.07
CA LYS A 131 -15.62 -8.48 25.23
C LYS A 131 -14.81 -9.69 25.67
N LEU A 132 -14.18 -10.38 24.72
CA LEU A 132 -13.40 -11.59 24.97
C LEU A 132 -11.96 -11.30 25.37
N TYR A 133 -11.35 -10.25 24.82
CA TYR A 133 -9.91 -10.04 24.89
C TYR A 133 -9.46 -8.92 25.84
N LEU A 134 -10.26 -7.88 26.08
CA LEU A 134 -9.79 -6.70 26.86
C LEU A 134 -9.29 -7.04 28.27
N LYS A 135 -9.91 -8.04 28.92
CA LYS A 135 -9.54 -8.46 30.29
C LYS A 135 -8.44 -9.53 30.34
N ARG A 136 -8.00 -10.05 29.19
CA ARG A 136 -6.93 -11.05 29.13
C ARG A 136 -5.58 -10.38 29.32
N TYR A 137 -4.57 -11.20 29.61
CA TYR A 137 -3.16 -10.83 29.65
C TYR A 137 -2.46 -11.28 28.37
N PRO A 138 -1.35 -10.63 27.95
CA PRO A 138 -0.63 -10.97 26.71
C PRO A 138 -0.30 -12.45 26.54
N ARG A 139 0.05 -13.16 27.62
CA ARG A 139 0.36 -14.60 27.62
C ARG A 139 -0.81 -15.50 27.21
N GLU A 140 -2.04 -14.99 27.24
CA GLU A 140 -3.27 -15.71 26.88
C GLU A 140 -3.66 -15.48 25.39
N LEU A 141 -2.81 -14.79 24.63
CA LEU A 141 -3.01 -14.45 23.23
C LEU A 141 -1.94 -15.13 22.35
N SER A 142 -2.30 -15.47 21.11
CA SER A 142 -1.32 -15.92 20.11
C SER A 142 -0.37 -14.78 19.72
N GLY A 143 0.78 -15.11 19.12
CA GLY A 143 1.76 -14.10 18.68
C GLY A 143 1.16 -13.06 17.71
N GLY A 144 0.35 -13.51 16.74
CA GLY A 144 -0.34 -12.61 15.81
C GLY A 144 -1.35 -11.69 16.50
N GLN A 145 -2.10 -12.21 17.49
CA GLN A 145 -3.03 -11.39 18.28
C GLN A 145 -2.27 -10.35 19.10
N GLN A 146 -1.19 -10.74 19.76
CA GLN A 146 -0.34 -9.82 20.51
C GLN A 146 0.25 -8.71 19.61
N GLN A 147 0.63 -9.03 18.38
CA GLN A 147 1.11 -8.06 17.41
C GLN A 147 0.03 -7.02 17.05
N ARG A 148 -1.21 -7.47 16.82
CA ARG A 148 -2.36 -6.57 16.60
C ARG A 148 -2.55 -5.62 17.78
N ILE A 149 -2.45 -6.11 19.02
CA ILE A 149 -2.51 -5.25 20.21
C ILE A 149 -1.35 -4.25 20.25
N GLY A 150 -0.14 -4.65 19.85
CA GLY A 150 1.01 -3.75 19.74
C GLY A 150 0.75 -2.56 18.81
N VAL A 151 0.16 -2.82 17.65
CA VAL A 151 -0.27 -1.78 16.68
C VAL A 151 -1.39 -0.91 17.26
N VAL A 152 -2.44 -1.52 17.82
CA VAL A 152 -3.57 -0.80 18.42
C VAL A 152 -3.11 0.12 19.56
N ARG A 153 -2.20 -0.34 20.42
CA ARG A 153 -1.64 0.48 21.49
C ARG A 153 -0.94 1.72 20.96
N ALA A 154 -0.17 1.59 19.87
CA ALA A 154 0.50 2.73 19.26
C ALA A 154 -0.49 3.77 18.70
N LEU A 155 -1.71 3.35 18.34
CA LEU A 155 -2.78 4.22 17.82
C LEU A 155 -3.75 4.74 18.89
N ALA A 156 -3.65 4.24 20.13
CA ALA A 156 -4.60 4.51 21.20
C ALA A 156 -4.74 6.01 21.52
N ALA A 157 -3.63 6.75 21.48
CA ALA A 157 -3.59 8.19 21.72
C ALA A 157 -3.95 9.04 20.47
N ASP A 158 -4.39 8.39 19.38
CA ASP A 158 -4.69 8.99 18.09
C ASP A 158 -3.56 9.86 17.49
N PRO A 159 -2.29 9.38 17.49
CA PRO A 159 -1.18 10.18 17.01
C PRO A 159 -1.29 10.46 15.50
N PRO A 160 -0.85 11.64 15.01
CA PRO A 160 -0.80 11.94 13.58
C PRO A 160 0.26 11.12 12.82
N VAL A 161 1.27 10.62 13.54
CA VAL A 161 2.40 9.86 13.00
C VAL A 161 2.49 8.50 13.67
N LEU A 162 2.69 7.46 12.86
CA LEU A 162 2.97 6.11 13.28
C LEU A 162 4.32 5.65 12.72
N LEU A 163 5.20 5.19 13.59
CA LEU A 163 6.49 4.62 13.25
C LEU A 163 6.47 3.14 13.60
N MET A 164 6.89 2.28 12.66
CA MET A 164 6.83 0.84 12.84
C MET A 164 8.15 0.18 12.46
N ASP A 165 8.76 -0.53 13.39
CA ASP A 165 10.03 -1.24 13.19
C ASP A 165 9.75 -2.73 12.98
N GLU A 166 9.71 -3.20 11.73
CA GLU A 166 9.39 -4.60 11.34
C GLU A 166 8.12 -5.16 12.02
N PRO A 167 6.96 -4.48 11.89
CA PRO A 167 5.74 -4.82 12.63
C PRO A 167 5.15 -6.20 12.27
N PHE A 168 5.64 -6.88 11.22
CA PHE A 168 5.11 -8.16 10.77
C PHE A 168 6.17 -9.27 10.71
N GLY A 169 7.43 -8.98 11.04
CA GLY A 169 8.56 -9.90 10.85
C GLY A 169 8.47 -11.17 11.71
N ALA A 170 7.83 -11.10 12.88
CA ALA A 170 7.68 -12.22 13.81
C ALA A 170 6.40 -13.05 13.60
N VAL A 171 5.58 -12.73 12.59
CA VAL A 171 4.31 -13.42 12.32
C VAL A 171 4.50 -14.51 11.27
N ASP A 172 3.82 -15.65 11.45
CA ASP A 172 3.77 -16.72 10.47
C ASP A 172 3.20 -16.23 9.12
N PRO A 173 3.63 -16.81 7.98
CA PRO A 173 3.23 -16.32 6.66
C PRO A 173 1.72 -16.27 6.41
N ILE A 174 0.96 -17.23 6.96
CA ILE A 174 -0.49 -17.32 6.74
C ILE A 174 -1.20 -16.17 7.44
N ASN A 175 -0.87 -15.90 8.71
CA ASN A 175 -1.48 -14.80 9.47
C ASN A 175 -0.93 -13.44 9.07
N ARG A 176 0.30 -13.38 8.52
CA ARG A 176 0.94 -12.13 8.09
C ARG A 176 0.10 -11.37 7.07
N GLU A 177 -0.38 -12.06 6.02
CA GLU A 177 -1.16 -11.43 4.96
C GLU A 177 -2.47 -10.81 5.49
N SER A 178 -3.17 -11.53 6.35
CA SER A 178 -4.40 -11.07 7.00
C SER A 178 -4.14 -9.82 7.85
N ILE A 179 -3.08 -9.83 8.68
CA ILE A 179 -2.73 -8.69 9.53
C ILE A 179 -2.35 -7.46 8.70
N GLN A 180 -1.59 -7.65 7.61
CA GLN A 180 -1.26 -6.56 6.69
C GLN A 180 -2.52 -5.95 6.05
N ASN A 181 -3.47 -6.78 5.62
CA ASN A 181 -4.73 -6.30 5.01
C ASN A 181 -5.56 -5.50 6.01
N GLU A 182 -5.71 -5.99 7.24
CA GLU A 182 -6.41 -5.28 8.31
C GLU A 182 -5.72 -3.95 8.65
N PHE A 183 -4.38 -3.95 8.76
CA PHE A 183 -3.61 -2.72 8.97
C PHE A 183 -3.82 -1.71 7.84
N PHE A 184 -3.78 -2.17 6.58
CA PHE A 184 -3.99 -1.31 5.42
C PHE A 184 -5.39 -0.69 5.40
N GLN A 185 -6.42 -1.47 5.69
CA GLN A 185 -7.79 -0.98 5.82
C GLN A 185 -7.91 0.06 6.94
N MET A 186 -7.31 -0.23 8.10
CA MET A 186 -7.29 0.70 9.23
C MET A 186 -6.55 2.00 8.89
N GLN A 187 -5.38 1.92 8.25
CA GLN A 187 -4.62 3.11 7.85
C GLN A 187 -5.42 3.97 6.89
N ARG A 188 -6.10 3.38 5.90
CA ARG A 188 -6.97 4.11 4.96
C ARG A 188 -8.12 4.85 5.66
N GLN A 189 -8.66 4.26 6.73
CA GLN A 189 -9.70 4.89 7.54
C GLN A 189 -9.16 6.04 8.40
N LEU A 190 -8.00 5.85 9.03
CA LEU A 190 -7.43 6.81 9.98
C LEU A 190 -6.57 7.90 9.33
N LYS A 191 -6.11 7.69 8.08
CA LYS A 191 -5.26 8.59 7.29
C LYS A 191 -4.03 9.11 8.05
N LYS A 192 -3.41 8.26 8.86
CA LYS A 192 -2.19 8.61 9.61
C LYS A 192 -0.97 8.56 8.70
N THR A 193 0.02 9.41 8.99
CA THR A 193 1.32 9.36 8.31
C THR A 193 2.11 8.20 8.88
N VAL A 194 2.59 7.28 8.04
CA VAL A 194 3.25 6.05 8.49
C VAL A 194 4.67 5.96 7.94
N ILE A 195 5.63 5.64 8.81
CA ILE A 195 6.94 5.12 8.38
C ILE A 195 7.09 3.70 8.90
N MET A 196 7.30 2.76 8.00
CA MET A 196 7.47 1.34 8.32
C MET A 196 8.84 0.85 7.86
N VAL A 197 9.55 0.14 8.71
CA VAL A 197 10.77 -0.59 8.34
C VAL A 197 10.39 -2.01 7.97
N SER A 198 10.84 -2.46 6.80
CA SER A 198 10.72 -3.86 6.39
C SER A 198 11.99 -4.32 5.66
N HIS A 199 12.17 -5.63 5.59
CA HIS A 199 13.13 -6.29 4.72
C HIS A 199 12.45 -7.02 3.55
N ASP A 200 11.11 -7.03 3.53
CA ASP A 200 10.29 -7.71 2.54
C ASP A 200 9.77 -6.69 1.52
N ILE A 201 10.10 -6.89 0.25
CA ILE A 201 9.65 -6.01 -0.81
C ILE A 201 8.15 -6.14 -1.08
N ASP A 202 7.57 -7.32 -0.87
CA ASP A 202 6.15 -7.53 -1.14
C ASP A 202 5.31 -6.70 -0.17
N GLU A 203 5.80 -6.47 1.05
CA GLU A 203 5.20 -5.53 2.01
C GLU A 203 5.27 -4.09 1.51
N ALA A 204 6.41 -3.67 0.97
CA ALA A 204 6.58 -2.32 0.45
C ALA A 204 5.69 -2.04 -0.77
N ILE A 205 5.54 -3.02 -1.66
CA ILE A 205 4.68 -2.92 -2.84
C ILE A 205 3.21 -2.88 -2.42
N LYS A 206 2.82 -3.73 -1.48
CA LYS A 206 1.43 -3.87 -1.04
C LYS A 206 0.95 -2.67 -0.21
N LEU A 207 1.81 -2.15 0.66
CA LEU A 207 1.43 -1.15 1.67
C LEU A 207 1.98 0.24 1.41
N GLY A 208 3.09 0.39 0.68
CA GLY A 208 3.77 1.67 0.54
C GLY A 208 3.19 2.56 -0.54
N ASP A 209 2.91 3.82 -0.20
CA ASP A 209 2.77 4.89 -1.19
C ASP A 209 4.14 5.36 -1.68
N ARG A 210 5.15 5.25 -0.81
CA ARG A 210 6.55 5.58 -1.04
C ARG A 210 7.46 4.48 -0.51
N VAL A 211 8.55 4.21 -1.21
CA VAL A 211 9.57 3.23 -0.83
C VAL A 211 10.92 3.91 -0.82
N ALA A 212 11.59 3.88 0.33
CA ALA A 212 12.94 4.38 0.55
C ALA A 212 13.90 3.20 0.66
N VAL A 213 14.75 3.00 -0.35
CA VAL A 213 15.74 1.92 -0.37
C VAL A 213 17.05 2.40 0.25
N PHE A 214 17.51 1.72 1.30
CA PHE A 214 18.72 2.02 2.05
C PHE A 214 19.84 1.03 1.76
N ARG A 215 21.06 1.55 1.62
CA ARG A 215 22.29 0.75 1.51
C ARG A 215 23.42 1.46 2.23
N ARG A 216 24.08 0.74 3.15
CA ARG A 216 25.27 1.24 3.88
C ARG A 216 25.08 2.66 4.46
N GLY A 217 23.94 2.89 5.12
CA GLY A 217 23.61 4.17 5.76
C GLY A 217 23.07 5.25 4.81
N LYS A 218 23.06 5.01 3.50
CA LYS A 218 22.60 5.99 2.50
C LYS A 218 21.23 5.63 1.95
N LEU A 219 20.47 6.65 1.59
CA LEU A 219 19.27 6.55 0.76
C LEU A 219 19.69 6.41 -0.71
N VAL A 220 19.38 5.28 -1.32
CA VAL A 220 19.74 4.98 -2.71
C VAL A 220 18.65 5.46 -3.67
N GLN A 221 17.40 5.09 -3.38
CA GLN A 221 16.24 5.46 -4.18
C GLN A 221 15.05 5.72 -3.26
N TYR A 222 14.25 6.73 -3.61
CA TYR A 222 13.03 7.10 -2.89
C TYR A 222 11.95 7.42 -3.91
N ASP A 223 10.97 6.52 -4.07
CA ASP A 223 9.96 6.64 -5.12
C ASP A 223 8.67 5.88 -4.81
N HIS A 224 7.65 6.03 -5.64
CA HIS A 224 6.47 5.16 -5.65
C HIS A 224 6.87 3.72 -6.03
N PRO A 225 6.24 2.67 -5.46
CA PRO A 225 6.61 1.28 -5.74
C PRO A 225 6.65 0.92 -7.23
N ASP A 226 5.70 1.42 -8.03
CA ASP A 226 5.66 1.16 -9.48
C ASP A 226 6.87 1.74 -10.21
N THR A 227 7.30 2.97 -9.87
CA THR A 227 8.52 3.57 -10.45
C THR A 227 9.77 2.83 -9.97
N LEU A 228 9.81 2.39 -8.70
CA LEU A 228 10.92 1.59 -8.18
C LEU A 228 11.11 0.29 -8.98
N LEU A 229 10.01 -0.38 -9.34
CA LEU A 229 10.03 -1.62 -10.11
C LEU A 229 10.34 -1.39 -11.60
N ALA A 230 9.77 -0.34 -12.20
CA ALA A 230 9.97 -0.02 -13.62
C ALA A 230 11.36 0.57 -13.90
N HIS A 231 11.89 1.36 -12.97
CA HIS A 231 13.13 2.12 -13.12
C HIS A 231 14.01 2.01 -11.86
N PRO A 232 14.59 0.82 -11.58
CA PRO A 232 15.56 0.69 -10.51
C PRO A 232 16.79 1.57 -10.81
N ARG A 233 17.22 2.36 -9.82
CA ARG A 233 18.29 3.35 -10.00
C ARG A 233 19.65 2.74 -10.32
N ASP A 234 19.95 1.58 -9.75
CA ASP A 234 21.20 0.87 -9.95
C ASP A 234 20.99 -0.66 -9.90
N GLU A 235 22.05 -1.41 -10.19
CA GLU A 235 22.03 -2.88 -10.17
C GLU A 235 21.65 -3.43 -8.80
N PHE A 236 22.04 -2.76 -7.72
CA PHE A 236 21.67 -3.19 -6.37
C PHE A 236 20.16 -3.06 -6.15
N VAL A 237 19.54 -1.95 -6.54
CA VAL A 237 18.08 -1.82 -6.46
C VAL A 237 17.42 -2.87 -7.36
N GLY A 238 17.91 -3.06 -8.59
CA GLY A 238 17.38 -4.08 -9.51
C GLY A 238 17.42 -5.49 -8.93
N GLN A 239 18.54 -5.89 -8.33
CA GLN A 239 18.67 -7.18 -7.64
C GLN A 239 17.80 -7.27 -6.39
N PHE A 240 17.70 -6.18 -5.62
CA PHE A 240 16.91 -6.13 -4.39
C PHE A 240 15.41 -6.23 -4.67
N VAL A 241 14.92 -5.65 -5.77
CA VAL A 241 13.51 -5.79 -6.16
C VAL A 241 13.16 -7.16 -6.73
N GLY A 242 14.16 -7.84 -7.28
CA GLY A 242 14.05 -9.21 -7.78
C GLY A 242 13.62 -9.30 -9.25
N GLN A 243 13.83 -10.49 -9.80
CA GLN A 243 13.59 -10.82 -11.21
C GLN A 243 12.09 -10.76 -11.59
N ASP A 244 11.20 -10.97 -10.62
CA ASP A 244 9.75 -10.94 -10.82
C ASP A 244 9.14 -9.53 -10.72
N SER A 245 9.98 -8.48 -10.69
CA SER A 245 9.54 -7.07 -10.57
C SER A 245 8.47 -6.69 -11.58
N THR A 246 8.56 -7.19 -12.82
CA THR A 246 7.55 -7.01 -13.87
C THR A 246 6.19 -7.58 -13.45
N LEU A 247 6.14 -8.80 -12.93
CA LEU A 247 4.88 -9.41 -12.48
C LEU A 247 4.33 -8.71 -11.23
N LYS A 248 5.22 -8.24 -10.34
CA LYS A 248 4.82 -7.50 -9.14
C LYS A 248 4.13 -6.18 -9.46
N ARG A 249 4.43 -5.54 -10.60
CA ARG A 249 3.70 -4.34 -11.07
C ARG A 249 2.22 -4.61 -11.33
N LEU A 250 1.82 -5.84 -11.65
CA LEU A 250 0.41 -6.22 -11.81
C LEU A 250 -0.41 -6.10 -10.52
N LEU A 251 0.24 -6.03 -9.34
CA LEU A 251 -0.43 -5.80 -8.06
C LEU A 251 -0.77 -4.33 -7.82
N LEU A 252 -0.09 -3.41 -8.51
CA LEU A 252 -0.15 -1.97 -8.25
C LEU A 252 -1.16 -1.24 -9.12
N VAL A 253 -1.53 -1.83 -10.25
CA VAL A 253 -2.40 -1.21 -11.24
C VAL A 253 -3.79 -1.77 -11.11
N LYS A 254 -4.76 -0.89 -10.88
CA LYS A 254 -6.17 -1.23 -10.88
C LYS A 254 -6.70 -1.43 -12.30
N ALA A 255 -7.65 -2.32 -12.45
CA ALA A 255 -8.31 -2.59 -13.71
C ALA A 255 -8.98 -1.32 -14.26
N GLY A 256 -9.59 -0.49 -13.40
CA GLY A 256 -10.21 0.78 -13.82
C GLY A 256 -9.21 1.78 -14.40
N ASP A 257 -8.01 1.88 -13.82
CA ASP A 257 -6.95 2.79 -14.30
C ASP A 257 -6.31 2.30 -15.62
N ALA A 258 -6.32 0.98 -15.84
CA ALA A 258 -5.77 0.34 -17.04
C ALA A 258 -6.81 0.09 -18.14
N ALA A 259 -8.10 0.30 -17.86
CA ALA A 259 -9.17 -0.02 -18.79
C ALA A 259 -9.09 0.89 -20.03
N ALA A 260 -8.97 0.27 -21.20
CA ALA A 260 -9.21 0.96 -22.45
C ALA A 260 -10.71 1.19 -22.62
N GLN A 261 -11.08 2.28 -23.29
CA GLN A 261 -12.48 2.62 -23.56
C GLN A 261 -12.77 2.43 -25.05
N PRO A 262 -12.99 1.18 -25.52
CA PRO A 262 -13.39 0.96 -26.89
C PRO A 262 -14.84 1.44 -27.12
N PRO A 263 -15.25 1.59 -28.39
CA PRO A 263 -16.65 1.83 -28.72
C PRO A 263 -17.58 0.76 -28.13
N THR A 264 -18.81 1.16 -27.83
CA THR A 264 -19.89 0.28 -27.37
C THR A 264 -21.12 0.40 -28.26
N ALA A 265 -22.04 -0.55 -28.14
CA ALA A 265 -23.33 -0.55 -28.84
C ALA A 265 -24.51 -0.55 -27.87
N ARG A 266 -25.70 -0.20 -28.39
CA ARG A 266 -27.00 -0.38 -27.71
C ARG A 266 -27.63 -1.70 -28.14
N ALA A 267 -28.64 -2.15 -27.40
CA ALA A 267 -29.34 -3.39 -27.71
C ALA A 267 -30.08 -3.33 -29.08
N ASP A 268 -30.52 -2.13 -29.48
CA ASP A 268 -31.21 -1.88 -30.76
C ASP A 268 -30.23 -1.60 -31.92
N THR A 269 -28.93 -1.49 -31.67
CA THR A 269 -27.92 -1.29 -32.72
C THR A 269 -27.97 -2.44 -33.74
N PRO A 270 -28.10 -2.16 -35.06
CA PRO A 270 -28.08 -3.19 -36.09
C PRO A 270 -26.76 -3.97 -36.12
N LEU A 271 -26.82 -5.28 -36.34
CA LEU A 271 -25.62 -6.13 -36.39
C LEU A 271 -24.63 -5.74 -37.50
N ALA A 272 -25.12 -5.19 -38.62
CA ALA A 272 -24.26 -4.68 -39.69
C ALA A 272 -23.45 -3.45 -39.24
N GLU A 273 -24.07 -2.56 -38.47
CA GLU A 273 -23.39 -1.40 -37.88
C GLU A 273 -22.38 -1.84 -36.82
N ALA A 274 -22.78 -2.74 -35.92
CA ALA A 274 -21.87 -3.33 -34.93
C ALA A 274 -20.67 -4.03 -35.57
N PHE A 275 -20.86 -4.72 -36.70
CA PHE A 275 -19.77 -5.31 -37.48
C PHE A 275 -18.82 -4.23 -38.03
N SER A 276 -19.35 -3.13 -38.58
CA SER A 276 -18.53 -2.01 -39.07
C SER A 276 -17.69 -1.41 -37.94
N ILE A 277 -18.30 -1.13 -36.78
CA ILE A 277 -17.59 -0.60 -35.61
C ILE A 277 -16.43 -1.52 -35.21
N MET A 278 -16.67 -2.84 -35.18
CA MET A 278 -15.62 -3.82 -34.88
C MET A 278 -14.53 -3.89 -35.96
N ASP A 279 -14.88 -3.71 -37.24
CA ASP A 279 -13.93 -3.71 -38.37
C ASP A 279 -13.01 -2.48 -38.30
N ASP A 280 -13.60 -1.29 -38.10
CA ASP A 280 -12.90 -0.01 -38.03
C ASP A 280 -11.93 0.09 -36.84
N ASN A 281 -12.21 -0.65 -35.75
CA ASN A 281 -11.42 -0.63 -34.52
C ASN A 281 -10.61 -1.93 -34.29
N ASP A 282 -10.51 -2.79 -35.31
CA ASP A 282 -9.92 -4.15 -35.25
C ASP A 282 -10.29 -4.95 -33.99
N SER A 283 -11.55 -4.83 -33.57
CA SER A 283 -12.06 -5.40 -32.33
C SER A 283 -12.76 -6.72 -32.60
N ARG A 284 -12.50 -7.73 -31.75
CA ARG A 284 -13.14 -9.06 -31.89
C ARG A 284 -14.54 -9.13 -31.27
N TYR A 285 -14.82 -8.20 -30.37
CA TYR A 285 -16.04 -8.14 -29.57
C TYR A 285 -16.49 -6.69 -29.48
N LEU A 286 -17.80 -6.48 -29.35
CA LEU A 286 -18.39 -5.17 -29.07
C LEU A 286 -19.28 -5.29 -27.85
N THR A 287 -18.98 -4.51 -26.81
CA THR A 287 -19.76 -4.49 -25.58
C THR A 287 -21.08 -3.76 -25.82
N VAL A 288 -22.18 -4.35 -25.35
CA VAL A 288 -23.53 -3.80 -25.45
C VAL A 288 -23.95 -3.27 -24.08
N VAL A 289 -24.42 -2.02 -24.04
CA VAL A 289 -24.78 -1.31 -22.81
C VAL A 289 -26.17 -0.69 -22.87
N ASP A 290 -26.84 -0.57 -21.72
CA ASP A 290 -28.11 0.16 -21.57
C ASP A 290 -27.91 1.68 -21.46
N ASP A 291 -29.00 2.45 -21.40
CA ASP A 291 -28.95 3.91 -21.30
C ASP A 291 -28.15 4.46 -20.11
N ALA A 292 -28.09 3.71 -19.01
CA ALA A 292 -27.30 4.02 -17.82
C ALA A 292 -25.84 3.53 -17.90
N ARG A 293 -25.42 2.95 -19.03
CA ARG A 293 -24.13 2.30 -19.31
C ARG A 293 -23.88 1.01 -18.53
N HIS A 294 -24.90 0.34 -18.01
CA HIS A 294 -24.73 -1.01 -17.46
C HIS A 294 -24.39 -1.99 -18.59
N ALA A 295 -23.42 -2.86 -18.33
CA ALA A 295 -23.00 -3.85 -19.31
C ALA A 295 -24.06 -4.96 -19.42
N LEU A 296 -24.72 -5.06 -20.57
CA LEU A 296 -25.73 -6.09 -20.83
C LEU A 296 -25.09 -7.40 -21.31
N GLY A 297 -23.98 -7.29 -22.06
CA GLY A 297 -23.29 -8.42 -22.66
C GLY A 297 -22.39 -7.95 -23.80
N PHE A 298 -22.04 -8.84 -24.71
CA PHE A 298 -21.26 -8.51 -25.90
C PHE A 298 -21.75 -9.24 -27.15
N VAL A 299 -21.38 -8.71 -28.31
CA VAL A 299 -21.54 -9.38 -29.60
C VAL A 299 -20.15 -9.67 -30.18
N ALA A 300 -19.91 -10.91 -30.61
CA ALA A 300 -18.66 -11.27 -31.27
C ALA A 300 -18.69 -10.92 -32.77
N ARG A 301 -17.56 -10.46 -33.31
CA ARG A 301 -17.41 -10.09 -34.73
C ARG A 301 -17.87 -11.20 -35.69
N ARG A 302 -17.58 -12.47 -35.35
CA ARG A 302 -18.02 -13.65 -36.12
C ARG A 302 -19.55 -13.83 -36.17
N VAL A 303 -20.28 -13.34 -35.17
CA VAL A 303 -21.75 -13.44 -35.07
C VAL A 303 -22.39 -12.29 -35.83
N ALA A 304 -21.82 -11.09 -35.76
CA ALA A 304 -22.31 -9.93 -36.49
C ALA A 304 -22.06 -10.02 -38.01
N ARG A 305 -21.01 -10.73 -38.44
CA ARG A 305 -20.61 -10.85 -39.85
C ARG A 305 -21.72 -11.47 -40.71
N GLY A 306 -22.32 -10.65 -41.58
CA GLY A 306 -23.36 -11.10 -42.52
C GLY A 306 -24.69 -11.47 -41.86
N ALA A 307 -24.88 -11.13 -40.58
CA ALA A 307 -26.11 -11.38 -39.86
C ALA A 307 -27.07 -10.19 -39.98
N THR A 308 -28.37 -10.49 -39.92
CA THR A 308 -29.46 -9.51 -39.85
C THR A 308 -30.03 -9.48 -38.43
N GLY A 309 -30.65 -8.36 -38.04
CA GLY A 309 -31.21 -8.16 -36.71
C GLY A 309 -30.40 -7.16 -35.88
N THR A 310 -30.63 -7.15 -34.58
CA THR A 310 -30.03 -6.21 -33.62
C THR A 310 -29.05 -6.89 -32.67
N CYS A 311 -28.19 -6.10 -32.01
CA CYS A 311 -27.25 -6.60 -31.02
C CYS A 311 -27.93 -7.34 -29.85
N GLY A 312 -29.10 -6.87 -29.40
CA GLY A 312 -29.86 -7.48 -28.31
C GLY A 312 -30.35 -8.89 -28.63
N GLU A 313 -30.66 -9.18 -29.90
CA GLU A 313 -31.12 -10.52 -30.34
C GLU A 313 -29.98 -11.55 -30.39
N ARG A 314 -28.72 -11.09 -30.46
CA ARG A 314 -27.52 -11.94 -30.56
C ARG A 314 -26.54 -11.72 -29.40
N LEU A 315 -27.06 -11.21 -28.29
CA LEU A 315 -26.28 -10.90 -27.10
C LEU A 315 -25.68 -12.17 -26.49
N SER A 316 -24.40 -12.12 -26.16
CA SER A 316 -23.72 -13.14 -25.37
C SER A 316 -23.43 -12.58 -23.98
N GLU A 317 -23.66 -13.39 -22.95
CA GLU A 317 -23.29 -13.05 -21.58
C GLU A 317 -21.77 -13.08 -21.41
N PHE A 318 -21.24 -12.21 -20.55
CA PHE A 318 -19.85 -12.24 -20.16
C PHE A 318 -19.55 -13.50 -19.34
N PRO A 319 -18.58 -14.35 -19.75
CA PRO A 319 -18.19 -15.51 -18.95
C PRO A 319 -17.68 -15.11 -17.56
N ALA A 320 -17.07 -13.92 -17.47
CA ALA A 320 -16.66 -13.27 -16.23
C ALA A 320 -16.49 -11.77 -16.44
N THR A 321 -16.52 -11.03 -15.34
CA THR A 321 -16.26 -9.59 -15.26
C THR A 321 -15.21 -9.31 -14.19
N VAL A 322 -14.61 -8.12 -14.24
CA VAL A 322 -13.67 -7.63 -13.22
C VAL A 322 -14.17 -6.33 -12.61
N SER A 323 -13.94 -6.16 -11.32
CA SER A 323 -14.21 -4.89 -10.65
C SER A 323 -13.15 -3.88 -11.06
N SER A 324 -13.52 -2.59 -11.15
CA SER A 324 -12.59 -1.48 -11.32
C SER A 324 -11.49 -1.43 -10.25
N GLU A 325 -11.77 -2.00 -9.07
CA GLU A 325 -10.84 -2.08 -7.94
C GLU A 325 -9.94 -3.33 -7.96
N ASP A 326 -10.22 -4.32 -8.83
CA ASP A 326 -9.35 -5.49 -9.00
C ASP A 326 -7.99 -5.05 -9.57
N ASN A 327 -6.89 -5.65 -9.12
CA ASN A 327 -5.59 -5.42 -9.73
C ASN A 327 -5.38 -6.27 -10.99
N LEU A 328 -4.45 -5.86 -11.87
CA LEU A 328 -4.19 -6.57 -13.14
C LEU A 328 -3.79 -8.04 -12.96
N ARG A 329 -3.22 -8.45 -11.83
CA ARG A 329 -2.94 -9.86 -11.55
C ARG A 329 -4.23 -10.68 -11.41
N ILE A 330 -5.24 -10.15 -10.73
CA ILE A 330 -6.57 -10.78 -10.62
C ILE A 330 -7.23 -10.85 -11.99
N VAL A 331 -7.16 -9.76 -12.76
CA VAL A 331 -7.69 -9.70 -14.13
C VAL A 331 -7.07 -10.80 -15.00
N LEU A 332 -5.74 -10.89 -15.00
CA LEU A 332 -5.01 -11.90 -15.78
C LEU A 332 -5.33 -13.34 -15.32
N SER A 333 -5.46 -13.56 -14.01
CA SER A 333 -5.88 -14.86 -13.45
C SER A 333 -7.26 -15.27 -13.96
N LYS A 334 -8.24 -14.35 -13.94
CA LYS A 334 -9.58 -14.58 -14.50
C LYS A 334 -9.50 -14.83 -16.00
N MET A 335 -8.70 -14.08 -16.76
CA MET A 335 -8.52 -14.31 -18.21
C MET A 335 -8.12 -15.76 -18.50
N TYR A 336 -7.16 -16.31 -17.76
CA TYR A 336 -6.76 -17.72 -17.92
C TYR A 336 -7.85 -18.70 -17.46
N GLN A 337 -8.50 -18.46 -16.32
CA GLN A 337 -9.56 -19.31 -15.79
C GLN A 337 -10.73 -19.45 -16.78
N TYR A 338 -11.13 -18.34 -17.40
CA TYR A 338 -12.25 -18.29 -18.34
C TYR A 338 -11.82 -18.40 -19.81
N ARG A 339 -10.53 -18.67 -20.07
CA ARG A 339 -9.93 -18.78 -21.42
C ARG A 339 -10.30 -17.59 -22.33
N SER A 340 -10.29 -16.38 -21.77
CA SER A 340 -10.57 -15.13 -22.47
C SER A 340 -9.29 -14.31 -22.63
N SER A 341 -9.16 -13.59 -23.74
CA SER A 341 -8.05 -12.64 -23.98
C SER A 341 -8.37 -11.22 -23.50
N TRP A 342 -9.59 -10.98 -23.01
CA TRP A 342 -10.09 -9.68 -22.56
C TRP A 342 -11.08 -9.85 -21.41
N MET A 343 -11.27 -8.78 -20.62
CA MET A 343 -12.25 -8.74 -19.54
C MET A 343 -12.94 -7.37 -19.48
N PRO A 344 -14.28 -7.31 -19.38
CA PRO A 344 -14.99 -6.06 -19.13
C PRO A 344 -14.77 -5.61 -17.68
N VAL A 345 -14.47 -4.31 -17.52
CA VAL A 345 -14.27 -3.67 -16.22
C VAL A 345 -15.54 -2.94 -15.82
N LEU A 346 -16.09 -3.30 -14.66
CA LEU A 346 -17.31 -2.72 -14.12
C LEU A 346 -17.04 -1.97 -12.82
N ASP A 347 -17.79 -0.91 -12.55
CA ASP A 347 -17.83 -0.28 -11.23
C ASP A 347 -18.75 -1.02 -10.24
N GLY A 348 -18.94 -0.45 -9.05
CA GLY A 348 -19.78 -1.04 -8.00
C GLY A 348 -21.27 -1.10 -8.32
N ASP A 349 -21.74 -0.27 -9.25
CA ASP A 349 -23.14 -0.19 -9.68
C ASP A 349 -23.37 -1.03 -10.97
N GLY A 350 -22.32 -1.66 -11.51
CA GLY A 350 -22.37 -2.49 -12.70
C GLY A 350 -22.21 -1.71 -14.01
N ALA A 351 -21.83 -0.44 -13.96
CA ALA A 351 -21.58 0.36 -15.15
C ALA A 351 -20.26 -0.04 -15.81
N TYR A 352 -20.26 -0.11 -17.14
CA TYR A 352 -19.08 -0.46 -17.93
C TYR A 352 -18.09 0.71 -17.97
N LEU A 353 -16.89 0.51 -17.43
CA LEU A 353 -15.82 1.51 -17.44
C LEU A 353 -14.86 1.34 -18.63
N GLY A 354 -14.86 0.17 -19.26
CA GLY A 354 -13.95 -0.17 -20.33
C GLY A 354 -13.57 -1.65 -20.27
N GLU A 355 -12.49 -2.01 -20.94
CA GLU A 355 -11.95 -3.37 -20.94
C GLU A 355 -10.44 -3.40 -20.76
N VAL A 356 -9.96 -4.52 -20.23
CA VAL A 356 -8.54 -4.84 -20.18
C VAL A 356 -8.30 -6.05 -21.07
N THR A 357 -7.27 -6.01 -21.90
CA THR A 357 -6.84 -7.11 -22.78
C THR A 357 -5.46 -7.62 -22.37
N GLN A 358 -5.13 -8.86 -22.75
CA GLN A 358 -3.78 -9.41 -22.53
C GLN A 358 -2.70 -8.53 -23.18
N ASP A 359 -2.98 -8.00 -24.38
CA ASP A 359 -2.06 -7.11 -25.10
C ASP A 359 -1.87 -5.79 -24.35
N SER A 360 -2.94 -5.18 -23.83
CA SER A 360 -2.83 -3.95 -23.03
C SER A 360 -2.01 -4.15 -21.75
N ILE A 361 -2.11 -5.33 -21.11
CA ILE A 361 -1.28 -5.68 -19.95
C ILE A 361 0.18 -5.84 -20.39
N ALA A 362 0.45 -6.55 -21.48
CA ALA A 362 1.81 -6.74 -22.00
C ALA A 362 2.47 -5.40 -22.39
N ASP A 363 1.72 -4.50 -23.03
CA ASP A 363 2.16 -3.15 -23.37
C ASP A 363 2.46 -2.32 -22.12
N TYR A 364 1.61 -2.40 -21.09
CA TYR A 364 1.88 -1.73 -19.81
C TYR A 364 3.18 -2.24 -19.15
N LEU A 365 3.38 -3.56 -19.16
CA LEU A 365 4.57 -4.18 -18.59
C LEU A 365 5.85 -3.82 -19.36
N SER A 366 5.78 -3.73 -20.68
CA SER A 366 6.94 -3.48 -21.57
C SER A 366 7.26 -2.01 -21.79
N SER A 367 6.26 -1.10 -21.71
CA SER A 367 6.43 0.33 -22.01
C SER A 367 7.26 1.12 -21.00
N GLY A 368 7.62 0.52 -19.86
CA GLY A 368 8.31 1.20 -18.76
C GLY A 368 7.49 2.32 -18.09
N ARG A 369 6.27 2.60 -18.55
CA ARG A 369 5.41 3.67 -18.00
C ARG A 369 5.16 3.43 -16.51
N SER A 370 5.36 4.47 -15.69
CA SER A 370 5.03 4.41 -14.27
C SER A 370 4.14 5.57 -13.83
N ARG A 371 3.43 5.36 -12.72
CA ARG A 371 2.42 6.29 -12.18
C ARG A 371 2.91 7.75 -11.95
N GLN A 372 4.21 7.99 -11.78
CA GLN A 372 4.76 9.35 -11.65
C GLN A 372 5.01 10.07 -12.98
N GLN A 373 5.18 9.35 -14.10
CA GLN A 373 5.38 10.03 -15.40
C GLN A 373 4.13 10.75 -15.90
N THR A 374 2.97 10.49 -15.31
CA THR A 374 1.70 11.19 -15.60
C THR A 374 1.48 12.47 -14.76
N GLY A 375 2.39 12.84 -13.86
CA GLY A 375 2.22 14.05 -13.03
C GLY A 375 3.49 14.49 -12.28
N GLN A 376 4.20 15.45 -12.87
CA GLN A 376 5.37 16.21 -12.37
C GLN A 376 6.61 15.41 -11.93
N PRO A 377 7.83 15.79 -12.39
CA PRO A 377 9.04 15.13 -11.97
C PRO A 377 9.32 15.39 -10.48
N PRO A 378 9.88 14.40 -9.75
CA PRO A 378 10.42 14.67 -8.41
C PRO A 378 11.54 15.69 -8.54
N ARG A 379 11.41 16.82 -7.82
CA ARG A 379 12.52 17.75 -7.61
C ARG A 379 13.59 17.04 -6.78
N VAL A 380 14.56 16.46 -7.46
CA VAL A 380 15.87 16.21 -6.88
C VAL A 380 16.51 17.59 -6.71
N VAL A 381 16.43 18.15 -5.49
CA VAL A 381 17.30 19.25 -5.10
C VAL A 381 18.66 18.64 -4.78
N THR A 382 19.45 18.42 -5.82
CA THR A 382 20.91 18.40 -5.70
C THR A 382 21.41 19.84 -5.74
N ALA A 383 22.37 20.14 -4.87
CA ALA A 383 23.00 21.44 -4.70
C ALA A 383 23.42 22.11 -6.02
#